data_AF-A0A2V8I522-F1
#
_entry.id   AF-A0A2V8I522-F1
#
_cell.length_a   1.000
_cell.length_b   1.000
_cell.length_c   1.000
_cell.angle_alpha   90.00
_cell.angle_beta   90.00
_cell.angle_gamma   90.00
#
_symmetry.space_group_name_H-M   'P 1'
#
loop_
_entity.id
_entity.type
_entity.pdbx_description
1 polymer ?
#
loop_
_entity_poly.entity_id
_entity_poly.type
_entity_poly.pdbx_seq_one_letter_code
_entity_poly.pdbx_strand_id
1 'polypeptide(L)'
;MTKAGTNLYHGEAWEYHRGNWMEPLGLANKRAGFKETPRYVVNQSGGDMGGPIWKDHTFFFGLLEMNRRREAASASNATAATIPTPDGYAALSAIPLGDGETPAAREAALNALKFLPDIHRLVTNYQNLQNRPINNVMVQTGTIGIPLARPANFWYSVGRIDHRLGNTDNITF
;
A
#
# COMPACT_ATOMS: atom_id res chain seq x y z
N MET A 1 -22.04 -13.04 2.94
CA MET A 1 -23.32 -13.77 3.12
C MET A 1 -24.11 -13.61 1.83
N THR A 2 -24.35 -14.66 1.05
CA THR A 2 -25.19 -14.58 -0.16
C THR A 2 -26.59 -15.14 0.17
N LYS A 3 -27.66 -14.43 -0.21
CA LYS A 3 -29.05 -14.80 0.11
C LYS A 3 -29.49 -16.00 -0.74
N ALA A 4 -30.40 -16.84 -0.24
CA ALA A 4 -30.96 -17.96 -1.01
C ALA A 4 -31.86 -17.45 -2.15
N GLY A 5 -31.98 -18.24 -3.25
CA GLY A 5 -32.80 -17.89 -4.41
C GLY A 5 -34.27 -17.71 -4.06
N THR A 6 -34.89 -16.64 -4.58
CA THR A 6 -36.32 -16.32 -4.39
C THR A 6 -37.02 -16.18 -5.75
N ASN A 7 -38.34 -16.35 -5.78
CA ASN A 7 -39.14 -16.14 -7.00
C ASN A 7 -39.38 -14.66 -7.35
N LEU A 8 -38.80 -13.75 -6.58
CA LEU A 8 -38.87 -12.32 -6.81
C LEU A 8 -37.49 -11.81 -7.19
N TYR A 9 -37.45 -10.89 -8.15
CA TYR A 9 -36.24 -10.13 -8.39
C TYR A 9 -35.98 -9.22 -7.20
N HIS A 10 -34.74 -9.21 -6.74
CA HIS A 10 -34.26 -8.28 -5.73
C HIS A 10 -32.83 -7.89 -6.05
N GLY A 11 -32.43 -6.74 -5.53
CA GLY A 11 -31.09 -6.22 -5.68
C GLY A 11 -30.95 -4.93 -4.91
N GLU A 12 -29.71 -4.55 -4.67
CA GLU A 12 -29.36 -3.29 -4.04
C GLU A 12 -28.16 -2.70 -4.78
N ALA A 13 -28.03 -1.38 -4.71
CA ALA A 13 -26.87 -0.66 -5.21
C ALA A 13 -26.38 0.26 -4.10
N TRP A 14 -25.07 0.46 -4.04
CA TRP A 14 -24.45 1.32 -3.04
C TRP A 14 -23.31 2.13 -3.65
N GLU A 15 -23.06 3.25 -2.99
CA GLU A 15 -21.89 4.08 -3.24
C GLU A 15 -21.34 4.57 -1.90
N TYR A 16 -20.03 4.46 -1.76
CA TYR A 16 -19.26 4.97 -0.64
C TYR A 16 -18.14 5.86 -1.18
N HIS A 17 -18.09 7.08 -0.66
CA HIS A 17 -17.05 8.05 -0.96
C HIS A 17 -16.34 8.50 0.31
N ARG A 18 -15.01 8.49 0.28
CA ARG A 18 -14.17 9.04 1.35
C ARG A 18 -13.08 9.90 0.73
N GLY A 19 -12.99 11.16 1.13
CA GLY A 19 -12.01 12.12 0.65
C GLY A 19 -11.19 12.77 1.78
N ASN A 20 -9.94 13.09 1.51
CA ASN A 20 -9.04 13.76 2.46
C ASN A 20 -9.54 15.15 2.89
N TRP A 21 -10.38 15.79 2.08
CA TRP A 21 -11.02 17.07 2.41
C TRP A 21 -12.02 16.96 3.58
N MET A 22 -12.49 15.74 3.88
CA MET A 22 -13.36 15.46 5.03
C MET A 22 -12.55 15.09 6.29
N GLU A 23 -11.22 15.11 6.23
CA GLU A 23 -10.35 14.56 7.26
C GLU A 23 -9.35 15.57 7.81
N PRO A 24 -9.19 15.63 9.15
CA PRO A 24 -8.17 16.47 9.75
C PRO A 24 -6.77 15.91 9.47
N LEU A 25 -5.79 16.80 9.50
CA LEU A 25 -4.39 16.42 9.39
C LEU A 25 -3.96 15.55 10.59
N GLY A 26 -3.69 14.28 10.32
CA GLY A 26 -3.25 13.32 11.34
C GLY A 26 -1.88 13.64 11.97
N LEU A 27 -1.66 13.21 13.22
CA LEU A 27 -0.43 13.50 13.98
C LEU A 27 0.85 13.01 13.29
N ALA A 28 0.82 11.84 12.65
CA ALA A 28 1.97 11.32 11.90
C ALA A 28 2.40 12.26 10.76
N ASN A 29 1.43 12.78 10.01
CA ASN A 29 1.68 13.74 8.93
C ASN A 29 2.18 15.09 9.50
N LYS A 30 1.64 15.55 10.63
CA LYS A 30 2.16 16.75 11.34
C LYS A 30 3.63 16.58 11.72
N ARG A 31 3.99 15.44 12.33
CA ARG A 31 5.38 15.13 12.73
C ARG A 31 6.32 15.02 11.54
N ALA A 32 5.81 14.61 10.38
CA ALA A 32 6.56 14.56 9.13
C ALA A 32 6.63 15.91 8.38
N GLY A 33 6.06 16.99 8.95
CA GLY A 33 6.14 18.34 8.37
C GLY A 33 5.10 18.63 7.29
N PHE A 34 4.12 17.76 7.07
CA PHE A 34 3.02 18.06 6.16
C PHE A 34 2.16 19.20 6.71
N LYS A 35 1.83 20.16 5.85
CA LYS A 35 0.98 21.31 6.19
C LYS A 35 -0.51 21.04 5.96
N GLU A 36 -0.82 20.05 5.12
CA GLU A 36 -2.19 19.71 4.70
C GLU A 36 -2.36 18.20 4.63
N THR A 37 -3.61 17.72 4.77
CA THR A 37 -3.93 16.30 4.68
C THR A 37 -3.60 15.80 3.28
N PRO A 38 -2.65 14.85 3.12
CA PRO A 38 -2.27 14.33 1.82
C PRO A 38 -3.49 13.78 1.06
N ARG A 39 -3.47 13.91 -0.28
CA ARG A 39 -4.57 13.45 -1.11
C ARG A 39 -4.87 11.96 -0.85
N TYR A 40 -6.09 11.69 -0.44
CA TYR A 40 -6.63 10.36 -0.21
C TYR A 40 -8.09 10.36 -0.65
N VAL A 41 -8.43 9.57 -1.66
CA VAL A 41 -9.78 9.46 -2.20
C VAL A 41 -10.11 7.99 -2.45
N VAL A 42 -11.22 7.53 -1.90
CA VAL A 42 -11.77 6.19 -2.12
C VAL A 42 -13.18 6.36 -2.67
N ASN A 43 -13.43 5.74 -3.82
CA ASN A 43 -14.76 5.59 -4.40
C ASN A 43 -15.04 4.10 -4.50
N GLN A 44 -15.97 3.59 -3.68
CA GLN A 44 -16.40 2.21 -3.71
C GLN A 44 -17.87 2.17 -4.08
N SER A 45 -18.19 1.59 -5.23
CA SER A 45 -19.54 1.50 -5.75
C SER A 45 -19.80 0.07 -6.17
N GLY A 46 -21.01 -0.42 -5.93
CA GLY A 46 -21.36 -1.77 -6.32
C GLY A 46 -22.86 -1.98 -6.32
N GLY A 47 -23.22 -3.18 -6.71
CA GLY A 47 -24.58 -3.65 -6.63
C GLY A 47 -24.65 -5.15 -6.73
N ASP A 48 -25.76 -5.68 -6.24
CA ASP A 48 -26.16 -7.07 -6.48
C ASP A 48 -27.56 -7.16 -7.07
N MET A 49 -27.78 -8.29 -7.72
CA MET A 49 -29.08 -8.67 -8.22
C MET A 49 -29.22 -10.18 -8.12
N GLY A 50 -30.41 -10.63 -7.74
CA GLY A 50 -30.78 -12.03 -7.76
C GLY A 50 -32.26 -12.22 -8.06
N GLY A 51 -32.61 -13.43 -8.47
CA GLY A 51 -33.98 -13.78 -8.80
C GLY A 51 -34.06 -15.09 -9.59
N PRO A 52 -35.26 -15.45 -10.07
CA PRO A 52 -35.45 -16.67 -10.84
C PRO A 52 -34.98 -16.47 -12.29
N ILE A 53 -34.20 -17.42 -12.80
CA ILE A 53 -34.07 -17.68 -14.24
C ILE A 53 -35.30 -18.49 -14.70
N TRP A 54 -35.63 -19.54 -13.95
CA TRP A 54 -36.84 -20.33 -14.10
C TRP A 54 -37.51 -20.45 -12.73
N LYS A 55 -38.70 -19.87 -12.59
CA LYS A 55 -39.45 -19.86 -11.32
C LYS A 55 -39.53 -21.26 -10.72
N ASP A 56 -39.31 -21.34 -9.41
CA ASP A 56 -39.25 -22.57 -8.61
C ASP A 56 -38.11 -23.55 -8.90
N HIS A 57 -37.34 -23.34 -9.96
CA HIS A 57 -36.32 -24.29 -10.42
C HIS A 57 -34.91 -23.68 -10.39
N THR A 58 -34.66 -22.64 -11.18
CA THR A 58 -33.32 -22.07 -11.38
C THR A 58 -33.29 -20.62 -10.92
N PHE A 59 -32.32 -20.28 -10.08
CA PHE A 59 -32.10 -18.94 -9.55
C PHE A 59 -30.68 -18.48 -9.86
N PHE A 60 -30.51 -17.17 -10.02
CA PHE A 60 -29.20 -16.56 -10.14
C PHE A 60 -28.96 -15.53 -9.04
N PHE A 61 -27.69 -15.28 -8.79
CA PHE A 61 -27.21 -14.16 -8.02
C PHE A 61 -25.96 -13.61 -8.69
N GLY A 62 -25.89 -12.29 -8.83
CA GLY A 62 -24.74 -11.56 -9.35
C GLY A 62 -24.39 -10.40 -8.44
N LEU A 63 -23.11 -10.21 -8.20
CA LEU A 63 -22.54 -9.11 -7.43
C LEU A 63 -21.41 -8.49 -8.26
N LEU A 64 -21.38 -7.17 -8.33
CA LEU A 64 -20.26 -6.43 -8.88
C LEU A 64 -19.91 -5.26 -7.96
N GLU A 65 -18.65 -5.15 -7.60
CA GLU A 65 -18.12 -4.03 -6.84
C GLU A 65 -16.86 -3.47 -7.52
N MET A 66 -16.78 -2.15 -7.60
CA MET A 66 -15.61 -1.40 -8.00
C MET A 66 -15.10 -0.59 -6.81
N ASN A 67 -13.80 -0.69 -6.52
CA ASN A 67 -13.13 0.13 -5.52
C ASN A 67 -11.94 0.88 -6.15
N ARG A 68 -12.06 2.20 -6.24
CA ARG A 68 -11.04 3.09 -6.80
C ARG A 68 -10.41 3.91 -5.68
N ARG A 69 -9.14 3.62 -5.37
CA ARG A 69 -8.34 4.35 -4.39
C ARG A 69 -7.28 5.21 -5.06
N ARG A 70 -7.19 6.49 -4.67
CA ARG A 70 -6.15 7.42 -5.07
C ARG A 70 -5.52 8.00 -3.83
N GLU A 71 -4.25 7.70 -3.64
CA GLU A 71 -3.52 8.02 -2.41
C GLU A 71 -2.15 8.59 -2.79
N ALA A 72 -1.87 9.79 -2.30
CA ALA A 72 -0.58 10.45 -2.44
C ALA A 72 0.42 9.95 -1.40
N ALA A 73 1.67 10.35 -1.59
CA ALA A 73 2.73 10.15 -0.62
C ALA A 73 2.32 10.78 0.73
N SER A 74 2.37 9.99 1.81
CA SER A 74 2.08 10.42 3.18
C SER A 74 3.02 9.74 4.18
N ALA A 75 3.11 10.25 5.41
CA ALA A 75 3.91 9.59 6.44
C ALA A 75 3.38 8.18 6.78
N SER A 76 2.06 7.97 6.64
CA SER A 76 1.38 6.70 6.95
C SER A 76 1.62 5.58 5.94
N ASN A 77 2.01 5.89 4.70
CA ASN A 77 2.27 4.90 3.66
C ASN A 77 3.74 4.87 3.21
N ALA A 78 4.62 5.44 4.05
CA ALA A 78 6.04 5.47 3.80
C ALA A 78 6.66 4.08 3.89
N THR A 79 7.54 3.76 2.94
CA THR A 79 8.38 2.56 2.99
C THR A 79 9.65 2.89 3.76
N ALA A 80 10.00 2.05 4.72
CA ALA A 80 11.24 2.20 5.47
C ALA A 80 12.46 1.87 4.60
N ALA A 81 13.47 2.73 4.61
CA ALA A 81 14.77 2.46 4.04
C ALA A 81 15.84 2.80 5.08
N THR A 82 16.85 1.93 5.24
CA THR A 82 17.97 2.20 6.14
C THR A 82 19.14 2.73 5.32
N ILE A 83 19.56 3.95 5.61
CA ILE A 83 20.65 4.63 4.92
C ILE A 83 21.68 5.15 5.94
N PRO A 84 22.94 5.38 5.54
CA PRO A 84 23.87 6.16 6.33
C PRO A 84 23.31 7.56 6.63
N THR A 85 23.46 8.01 7.89
CA THR A 85 23.21 9.42 8.25
C THR A 85 24.25 10.33 7.58
N PRO A 86 24.11 11.66 7.60
CA PRO A 86 25.14 12.55 7.05
C PRO A 86 26.53 12.27 7.65
N ASP A 87 26.60 12.05 8.97
CA ASP A 87 27.85 11.68 9.66
C ASP A 87 28.37 10.31 9.23
N GLY A 88 27.48 9.31 9.13
CA GLY A 88 27.86 7.97 8.66
C GLY A 88 28.31 7.96 7.20
N TYR A 89 27.68 8.74 6.33
CA TYR A 89 28.07 8.90 4.94
C TYR A 89 29.44 9.55 4.81
N ALA A 90 29.72 10.59 5.60
CA ALA A 90 31.04 11.22 5.66
C ALA A 90 32.13 10.23 6.12
N ALA A 91 31.81 9.30 7.01
CA ALA A 91 32.74 8.28 7.48
C ALA A 91 33.10 7.21 6.42
N LEU A 92 32.28 7.01 5.36
CA LEU A 92 32.53 5.97 4.35
C LEU A 92 33.87 6.16 3.61
N SER A 93 34.28 7.41 3.38
CA SER A 93 35.56 7.75 2.74
C SER A 93 36.77 7.56 3.66
N ALA A 94 36.58 7.27 4.94
CA ALA A 94 37.64 6.94 5.88
C ALA A 94 37.83 5.42 6.09
N ILE A 95 36.90 4.59 5.59
CA ILE A 95 36.95 3.13 5.75
C ILE A 95 38.20 2.56 5.03
N PRO A 96 39.10 1.87 5.75
CA PRO A 96 40.23 1.20 5.12
C PRO A 96 39.75 0.00 4.29
N LEU A 97 40.48 -0.31 3.21
CA LEU A 97 40.21 -1.50 2.39
C LEU A 97 40.39 -2.75 3.24
N GLY A 98 39.43 -3.67 3.16
CA GLY A 98 39.54 -5.01 3.73
C GLY A 98 40.43 -5.93 2.91
N ASP A 99 40.72 -7.11 3.45
CA ASP A 99 41.53 -8.12 2.77
C ASP A 99 40.88 -8.54 1.44
N GLY A 100 41.58 -8.30 0.32
CA GLY A 100 41.10 -8.61 -1.02
C GLY A 100 40.25 -7.52 -1.69
N GLU A 101 40.00 -6.38 -1.04
CA GLU A 101 39.30 -5.25 -1.65
C GLU A 101 40.24 -4.37 -2.48
N THR A 102 39.77 -3.91 -3.65
CA THR A 102 40.54 -3.02 -4.52
C THR A 102 40.10 -1.55 -4.35
N PRO A 103 41.00 -0.58 -4.58
CA PRO A 103 40.62 0.84 -4.62
C PRO A 103 39.49 1.13 -5.60
N ALA A 104 39.48 0.46 -6.76
CA ALA A 104 38.44 0.63 -7.77
C ALA A 104 37.06 0.14 -7.30
N ALA A 105 37.00 -1.00 -6.59
CA ALA A 105 35.75 -1.49 -6.02
C ALA A 105 35.18 -0.51 -4.98
N ARG A 106 36.04 0.07 -4.16
CA ARG A 106 35.67 1.11 -3.19
C ARG A 106 35.12 2.36 -3.88
N GLU A 107 35.81 2.85 -4.92
CA GLU A 107 35.36 4.00 -5.69
C GLU A 107 33.98 3.75 -6.32
N ALA A 108 33.76 2.56 -6.88
CA ALA A 108 32.47 2.17 -7.42
C ALA A 108 31.36 2.18 -6.34
N ALA A 109 31.65 1.68 -5.14
CA ALA A 109 30.70 1.68 -4.03
C ALA A 109 30.35 3.11 -3.56
N LEU A 110 31.34 3.99 -3.41
CA LEU A 110 31.12 5.40 -3.06
C LEU A 110 30.32 6.12 -4.16
N ASN A 111 30.64 5.86 -5.43
CA ASN A 111 29.91 6.41 -6.57
C ASN A 111 28.45 5.94 -6.62
N ALA A 112 28.15 4.70 -6.23
CA ALA A 112 26.78 4.21 -6.13
C ALA A 112 25.96 4.95 -5.05
N LEU A 113 26.62 5.54 -4.05
CA LEU A 113 26.00 6.25 -2.93
C LEU A 113 25.96 7.78 -3.08
N LYS A 114 26.46 8.32 -4.20
CA LYS A 114 26.55 9.78 -4.45
C LYS A 114 25.21 10.53 -4.43
N PHE A 115 24.09 9.81 -4.51
CA PHE A 115 22.73 10.38 -4.44
C PHE A 115 22.29 10.69 -2.99
N LEU A 116 22.98 10.15 -1.98
CA LEU A 116 22.57 10.30 -0.58
C LEU A 116 22.51 11.75 -0.10
N PRO A 117 23.43 12.67 -0.47
CA PRO A 117 23.31 14.08 -0.09
C PRO A 117 21.99 14.73 -0.52
N ASP A 118 21.48 14.38 -1.71
CA ASP A 118 20.18 14.89 -2.18
C ASP A 118 19.03 14.33 -1.34
N ILE A 119 19.11 13.05 -0.95
CA ILE A 119 18.13 12.42 -0.05
C ILE A 119 18.20 13.05 1.34
N HIS A 120 19.39 13.31 1.89
CA HIS A 120 19.56 13.91 3.22
C HIS A 120 18.83 15.26 3.34
N ARG A 121 18.73 16.03 2.25
CA ARG A 121 17.97 17.30 2.20
C ARG A 121 16.45 17.10 2.29
N LEU A 122 15.96 15.91 1.97
CA LEU A 122 14.54 15.54 2.02
C LEU A 122 14.18 14.83 3.33
N VAL A 123 15.16 14.34 4.08
CA VAL A 123 14.94 13.61 5.33
C VAL A 123 14.70 14.60 6.46
N THR A 124 13.50 14.55 7.05
CA THR A 124 13.16 15.37 8.22
C THR A 124 13.52 14.71 9.54
N ASN A 125 13.64 13.37 9.57
CA ASN A 125 13.95 12.62 10.78
C ASN A 125 14.57 11.24 10.45
N TYR A 126 15.57 10.84 11.23
CA TYR A 126 16.13 9.48 11.23
C TYR A 126 15.63 8.72 12.45
N GLN A 127 15.17 7.49 12.23
CA GLN A 127 14.72 6.58 13.28
C GLN A 127 15.74 5.44 13.45
N ASN A 128 15.72 4.75 14.59
CA ASN A 128 16.55 3.57 14.84
C ASN A 128 18.04 3.79 14.51
N LEU A 129 18.61 4.87 15.03
CA LEU A 129 20.03 5.18 14.83
C LEU A 129 20.90 4.04 15.37
N GLN A 130 21.80 3.54 14.54
CA GLN A 130 22.74 2.48 14.87
C GLN A 130 24.14 2.84 14.38
N ASN A 131 25.15 2.65 15.23
CA ASN A 131 26.54 2.74 14.82
C ASN A 131 27.02 1.32 14.47
N ARG A 132 27.41 1.11 13.21
CA ARG A 132 27.93 -0.18 12.73
C ARG A 132 29.42 -0.05 12.42
N PRO A 133 30.29 -0.87 13.02
CA PRO A 133 31.70 -0.89 12.65
C PRO A 133 31.86 -1.57 11.28
N ILE A 134 32.55 -0.90 10.36
CA ILE A 134 32.98 -1.43 9.06
C ILE A 134 34.49 -1.20 8.98
N ASN A 135 35.27 -2.28 8.95
CA ASN A 135 36.75 -2.24 9.00
C ASN A 135 37.28 -1.24 10.04
N ASN A 136 36.76 -1.34 11.27
CA ASN A 136 37.09 -0.50 12.44
C ASN A 136 36.66 0.98 12.35
N VAL A 137 35.94 1.39 11.31
CA VAL A 137 35.32 2.71 11.19
C VAL A 137 33.84 2.63 11.56
N MET A 138 33.40 3.46 12.50
CA MET A 138 32.00 3.52 12.90
C MET A 138 31.19 4.28 11.87
N VAL A 139 30.26 3.59 11.21
CA VAL A 139 29.31 4.18 10.27
C VAL A 139 27.95 4.22 10.91
N GLN A 140 27.42 5.43 11.13
CA GLN A 140 26.08 5.60 11.65
C GLN A 140 25.04 5.42 10.53
N THR A 141 24.07 4.55 10.76
CA THR A 141 22.90 4.36 9.89
C THR A 141 21.62 4.70 10.63
N GLY A 142 20.59 5.06 9.88
CA GLY A 142 19.26 5.32 10.39
C GLY A 142 18.20 4.93 9.37
N THR A 143 17.01 4.62 9.88
CA THR A 143 15.82 4.35 9.07
C THR A 143 15.11 5.65 8.72
N ILE A 144 14.84 5.85 7.44
CA ILE A 144 14.02 6.94 6.90
C ILE A 144 12.72 6.39 6.34
N GLY A 145 11.66 7.20 6.33
CA GLY A 145 10.41 6.88 5.65
C GLY A 145 10.37 7.55 4.28
N ILE A 146 10.25 6.76 3.21
CA ILE A 146 10.06 7.26 1.84
C ILE A 146 8.56 7.21 1.53
N PRO A 147 7.85 8.34 1.54
CA PRO A 147 6.41 8.36 1.30
C PRO A 147 6.16 8.10 -0.20
N LEU A 148 5.33 7.11 -0.51
CA LEU A 148 5.04 6.70 -1.88
C LEU A 148 3.54 6.77 -2.14
N ALA A 149 3.16 7.28 -3.31
CA ALA A 149 1.78 7.21 -3.76
C ALA A 149 1.40 5.75 -4.05
N ARG A 150 0.19 5.34 -3.63
CA ARG A 150 -0.30 3.95 -3.79
C ARG A 150 -1.71 3.94 -4.40
N PRO A 151 -1.89 4.40 -5.65
CA PRO A 151 -3.17 4.30 -6.32
C PRO A 151 -3.52 2.83 -6.59
N ALA A 152 -4.79 2.47 -6.43
CA ALA A 152 -5.29 1.14 -6.73
C ALA A 152 -6.68 1.22 -7.39
N ASN A 153 -6.95 0.28 -8.29
CA ASN A 153 -8.29 -0.01 -8.76
C ASN A 153 -8.52 -1.50 -8.51
N PHE A 154 -9.58 -1.82 -7.79
CA PHE A 154 -9.97 -3.19 -7.52
C PHE A 154 -11.38 -3.42 -8.06
N TRP A 155 -11.57 -4.58 -8.66
CA TRP A 155 -12.85 -5.06 -9.13
C TRP A 155 -13.12 -6.40 -8.47
N TYR A 156 -14.32 -6.57 -7.96
CA TYR A 156 -14.77 -7.80 -7.35
C TYR A 156 -16.10 -8.19 -7.96
N SER A 157 -16.22 -9.45 -8.34
CA SER A 157 -17.45 -9.99 -8.90
C SER A 157 -17.70 -11.39 -8.37
N VAL A 158 -18.97 -11.68 -8.08
CA VAL A 158 -19.43 -13.02 -7.75
C VAL A 158 -20.63 -13.33 -8.63
N GLY A 159 -20.60 -14.48 -9.28
CA GLY A 159 -21.77 -15.08 -9.90
C GLY A 159 -22.11 -16.36 -9.16
N ARG A 160 -23.41 -16.64 -9.00
CA ARG A 160 -23.90 -17.91 -8.49
C ARG A 160 -25.14 -18.33 -9.26
N ILE A 161 -25.27 -19.63 -9.54
CA ILE A 161 -26.49 -20.24 -10.06
C ILE A 161 -26.91 -21.35 -9.09
N ASP A 162 -28.16 -21.31 -8.66
CA ASP A 162 -28.78 -22.38 -7.87
C ASP A 162 -29.83 -23.07 -8.72
N HIS A 163 -29.85 -24.40 -8.73
CA HIS A 163 -30.83 -25.20 -9.45
C HIS A 163 -31.43 -26.29 -8.58
N ARG A 164 -32.74 -26.27 -8.42
CA ARG A 164 -33.52 -27.29 -7.72
C ARG A 164 -33.87 -28.44 -8.64
N LEU A 165 -33.46 -29.64 -8.26
CA LEU A 165 -33.80 -30.89 -8.96
C LEU A 165 -35.14 -31.47 -8.48
N GLY A 166 -35.59 -31.06 -7.28
CA GLY A 166 -36.85 -31.49 -6.66
C GLY A 166 -37.13 -30.72 -5.37
N ASN A 167 -38.08 -31.18 -4.56
CA ASN A 167 -38.48 -30.50 -3.33
C ASN A 167 -37.41 -30.53 -2.21
N THR A 168 -36.41 -31.42 -2.32
CA THR A 168 -35.36 -31.62 -1.30
C THR A 168 -33.95 -31.38 -1.82
N ASP A 169 -33.76 -31.25 -3.14
CA ASP A 169 -32.45 -31.34 -3.77
C ASP A 169 -32.09 -30.04 -4.50
N ASN A 170 -30.91 -29.49 -4.22
CA ASN A 170 -30.40 -28.26 -4.83
C ASN A 170 -28.92 -28.40 -5.21
N ILE A 171 -28.55 -27.88 -6.38
CA ILE A 171 -27.18 -27.76 -6.85
C ILE A 171 -26.81 -26.27 -6.93
N THR A 172 -25.63 -25.91 -6.44
CA THR A 172 -25.10 -24.54 -6.47
C THR A 172 -23.79 -24.52 -7.26
N PHE A 173 -23.66 -23.54 -8.17
CA PHE A 173 -22.48 -23.27 -9.00
C PHE A 173 -22.02 -21.83 -8.83
#